data_AF-A0A1Q7GDJ7-F1
#
_entry.id   AF-A0A1Q7GDJ7-F1
#
_cell.length_a   1.000
_cell.length_b   1.000
_cell.length_c   1.000
_cell.angle_alpha   90.00
_cell.angle_beta   90.00
_cell.angle_gamma   90.00
#
_symmetry.space_group_name_H-M   'P 1'
#
loop_
_entity.id
_entity.type
_entity.pdbx_description
1 polymer ?
#
loop_
_entity_poly.entity_id
_entity_poly.type
_entity_poly.pdbx_seq_one_letter_code
_entity_poly.pdbx_strand_id
1 'polypeptide(L)' 'MRAILPDINLMVLSHEEIPGYMAPMTMGFRAASPKIYDGLQVGDAVRFTVRGTPPDVLVTAVDRIP' A
#
# COMPACT_ATOMS: atom_id res chain seq x y z
N MET A 1 2.26 -6.06 4.42
CA MET A 1 0.81 -6.19 4.16
C MET A 1 0.09 -6.54 5.44
N ARG A 2 -0.95 -5.79 5.83
CA ARG A 2 -1.74 -6.04 7.07
C ARG A 2 -3.17 -6.47 6.79
N ALA A 3 -3.80 -5.92 5.76
CA ALA A 3 -5.12 -6.34 5.29
C ALA A 3 -5.29 -5.96 3.82
N ILE A 4 -6.18 -6.68 3.12
CA ILE A 4 -6.67 -6.33 1.79
C ILE A 4 -8.18 -6.28 1.91
N LEU A 5 -8.79 -5.16 1.50
CA LEU A 5 -10.24 -4.92 1.48
C LEU A 5 -10.67 -4.72 0.02
N PRO A 6 -10.95 -5.82 -0.72
CA PRO A 6 -11.21 -5.74 -2.15
C PRO A 6 -12.46 -4.92 -2.51
N ASP A 7 -13.50 -4.97 -1.67
CA ASP A 7 -14.79 -4.28 -1.90
C ASP A 7 -14.64 -2.76 -2.03
N ILE A 8 -13.60 -2.20 -1.40
CA ILE A 8 -13.29 -0.77 -1.44
C ILE A 8 -11.91 -0.49 -2.06
N ASN A 9 -11.30 -1.50 -2.71
CA ASN A 9 -10.01 -1.43 -3.40
C ASN A 9 -8.89 -0.80 -2.54
N LEU A 10 -8.80 -1.25 -1.29
CA LEU A 10 -7.92 -0.69 -0.26
C LEU A 10 -6.99 -1.75 0.32
N MET A 11 -5.72 -1.39 0.51
CA MET A 11 -4.73 -2.20 1.21
C MET A 11 -4.34 -1.50 2.51
N VAL A 12 -4.24 -2.24 3.61
CA VAL A 12 -3.67 -1.73 4.85
C VAL A 12 -2.20 -2.13 4.91
N LEU A 13 -1.31 -1.14 4.95
CA LEU A 13 0.13 -1.32 4.98
C LEU A 13 0.70 -0.70 6.25
N SER A 14 1.60 -1.41 6.92
CA SER A 14 2.58 -0.79 7.80
C SER A 14 3.77 -0.42 6.93
N HIS A 15 4.11 0.86 6.87
CA HIS A 15 5.24 1.34 6.09
C HIS A 15 6.26 2.04 7.00
N GLU A 16 7.51 1.99 6.57
CA GLU A 16 8.59 2.76 7.19
C GLU A 16 8.50 4.23 6.77
N GLU A 17 9.42 5.05 7.24
CA GLU A 17 9.47 6.45 6.84
C GLU A 17 9.57 6.57 5.31
N ILE A 18 8.72 7.42 4.75
CA ILE A 18 8.83 7.89 3.36
C ILE A 18 9.42 9.30 3.46
N PRO A 19 10.74 9.48 3.23
CA PRO A 19 11.43 10.73 3.55
C PRO A 19 10.79 11.95 2.88
N GLY A 20 10.56 13.00 3.68
CA GLY A 20 9.93 14.25 3.21
C GLY A 20 8.45 14.13 2.83
N TYR A 21 7.82 12.98 3.06
CA TYR A 21 6.44 12.72 2.65
C TYR A 21 5.57 12.21 3.80
N MET A 22 6.00 11.16 4.51
CA MET A 22 5.16 10.51 5.52
C MET A 22 5.99 9.77 6.58
N ALA A 23 5.69 10.01 7.86
CA ALA A 23 6.28 9.29 8.97
C ALA A 23 5.83 7.81 8.99
N PRO A 24 6.59 6.89 9.64
CA PRO A 24 6.19 5.49 9.74
C PRO A 24 4.83 5.32 10.41
N MET A 25 3.90 4.62 9.77
CA MET A 25 2.59 4.32 10.35
C MET A 25 1.94 3.10 9.71
N THR A 26 0.81 2.67 10.28
CA THR A 26 -0.08 1.66 9.68
C THR A 26 -1.36 2.34 9.23
N MET A 27 -1.61 2.34 7.92
CA MET A 27 -2.76 3.02 7.35
C MET A 27 -3.27 2.34 6.07
N GLY A 28 -4.46 2.77 5.63
CA GLY A 28 -5.06 2.34 4.38
C GLY A 28 -4.55 3.15 3.19
N PHE A 29 -4.22 2.46 2.11
CA PHE A 29 -3.91 3.05 0.81
C PHE A 29 -4.89 2.52 -0.23
N ARG A 30 -5.46 3.42 -1.04
CA ARG A 30 -6.22 3.00 -2.22
C ARG A 30 -5.25 2.44 -3.26
N ALA A 31 -5.62 1.33 -3.89
CA ALA A 31 -4.87 0.79 -5.02
C ALA A 31 -5.35 1.41 -6.33
N ALA A 32 -4.46 1.65 -7.29
CA ALA A 32 -4.84 2.14 -8.62
C ALA A 32 -5.73 1.15 -9.39
N SER A 33 -5.61 -0.14 -9.08
CA SER A 33 -6.51 -1.20 -9.56
C SER A 33 -6.42 -2.44 -8.65
N PRO A 34 -7.38 -3.36 -8.70
CA PRO A 34 -7.31 -4.63 -7.96
C PRO A 34 -6.09 -5.49 -8.29
N LYS A 35 -5.51 -5.34 -9.50
CA LYS A 35 -4.33 -6.08 -9.94
C LYS A 35 -3.07 -5.76 -9.10
N ILE A 36 -3.06 -4.62 -8.40
CA ILE A 36 -1.93 -4.19 -7.57
C ILE A 36 -1.69 -5.16 -6.40
N TYR A 37 -2.74 -5.79 -5.88
CA TYR A 37 -2.64 -6.73 -4.76
C TYR A 37 -2.95 -8.17 -5.15
N ASP A 38 -3.02 -8.46 -6.44
CA ASP A 38 -3.22 -9.82 -6.92
C ASP A 38 -2.06 -10.72 -6.49
N GLY A 39 -2.37 -11.89 -5.94
CA GLY A 39 -1.39 -12.83 -5.37
C GLY A 39 -0.70 -12.37 -4.07
N LEU A 40 -0.99 -11.18 -3.54
CA LEU A 40 -0.49 -10.74 -2.24
C LEU A 40 -1.36 -11.30 -1.10
N GLN A 41 -0.72 -11.53 0.04
CA GLN A 41 -1.38 -12.02 1.25
C GLN A 41 -0.97 -11.21 2.48
N VAL A 42 -1.79 -11.31 3.52
CA VAL A 42 -1.46 -10.73 4.83
C VAL A 42 -0.14 -11.33 5.34
N GLY A 43 0.73 -10.47 5.86
CA GLY A 43 2.07 -10.85 6.30
C GLY A 43 3.16 -10.59 5.27
N ASP A 44 2.84 -10.47 3.97
CA ASP A 44 3.84 -10.18 2.94
C ASP A 44 4.58 -8.88 3.25
N ALA A 45 5.91 -8.94 3.21
CA ALA A 45 6.74 -7.76 3.09
C ALA A 45 6.68 -7.29 1.63
N VAL A 46 6.48 -5.99 1.41
CA VAL A 46 6.29 -5.43 0.07
C VAL A 46 7.04 -4.12 -0.09
N ARG A 47 7.55 -3.90 -1.30
CA ARG A 47 7.95 -2.59 -1.80
C ARG A 47 6.79 -2.04 -2.62
N PHE A 48 6.46 -0.77 -2.45
CA PHE A 48 5.33 -0.17 -3.16
C PHE A 48 5.64 1.26 -3.60
N THR A 49 4.94 1.73 -4.62
CA THR A 49 5.03 3.10 -5.15
C THR A 49 3.73 3.83 -4.90
N VAL A 50 3.83 5.05 -4.36
CA VAL A 50 2.68 5.94 -4.14
C VAL A 50 2.71 7.13 -5.09
N ARG A 51 1.53 7.65 -5.44
CA ARG A 51 1.34 8.94 -6.13
C ARG A 51 0.24 9.74 -5.44
N GLY A 52 0.37 11.07 -5.50
CA GLY A 52 -0.57 12.02 -4.90
C GLY A 52 -0.02 12.64 -3.62
N THR A 53 -0.88 13.35 -2.90
CA THR A 53 -0.54 14.05 -1.65
C THR A 53 -1.60 13.71 -0.60
N PRO A 54 -1.24 13.52 0.68
CA PRO A 54 -2.23 13.25 1.71
C PRO A 54 -3.36 14.29 1.73
N PRO A 55 -4.63 13.87 1.88
CA PRO A 55 -5.09 12.49 2.11
C PRO A 55 -5.24 11.64 0.84
N ASP A 56 -5.12 12.22 -0.35
CA ASP A 56 -5.35 11.57 -1.65
C ASP A 56 -4.11 10.85 -2.19
N VAL A 57 -3.75 9.73 -1.55
CA VAL A 57 -2.60 8.90 -1.93
C VAL A 57 -3.06 7.60 -2.57
N LEU A 58 -2.48 7.26 -3.74
CA LEU A 58 -2.78 6.07 -4.51
C LEU A 58 -1.54 5.19 -4.66
N VAL A 59 -1.67 3.88 -4.44
CA VAL A 59 -0.60 2.92 -4.76
C VAL A 59 -0.70 2.49 -6.21
N THR A 60 0.38 2.69 -6.96
CA THR A 60 0.43 2.42 -8.40
C THR A 60 1.28 1.22 -8.79
N ALA A 61 2.10 0.71 -7.88
CA ALA A 61 2.89 -0.50 -8.07
C ALA A 61 3.20 -1.15 -6.72
N VAL A 62 3.27 -2.48 -6.68
CA VAL A 62 3.68 -3.27 -5.51
C VAL A 62 4.46 -4.48 -5.99
N ASP A 63 5.58 -4.75 -5.32
CA ASP A 63 6.40 -5.95 -5.50
C ASP A 63 6.61 -6.61 -4.13
N ARG A 64 6.44 -7.94 -4.05
CA ARG A 64 6.82 -8.69 -2.85
C ARG A 64 8.34 -8.66 -2.70
N ILE A 65 8.82 -8.41 -1.49
CA ILE A 65 10.25 -8.54 -1.17
C ILE A 65 10.52 -9.89 -0.49
N PRO A 66 11.71 -10.49 -0.71
CA PRO A 66 12.12 -11.73 -0.06
C PRO A 66 12.13 -11.65 1.47
#